data_AF-A0A7V5R0F3-F1
#
_entry.id   AF-A0A7V5R0F3-F1
#
_cell.length_a   1.000
_cell.length_b   1.000
_cell.length_c   1.000
_cell.angle_alpha   90.00
_cell.angle_beta   90.00
_cell.angle_gamma   90.00
#
_symmetry.space_group_name_H-M   'P 1'
#
loop_
_entity.id
_entity.type
_entity.pdbx_description
1 polymer ?
#
loop_
_entity_poly.entity_id
_entity_poly.type
_entity_poly.pdbx_seq_one_letter_code
_entity_poly.pdbx_strand_id
1 'polypeptide(L)'
;LIYQAANGRCRGAHFGTYDYTASFDITAAHQVMDHPACDFALQMMKLTFAGTGVWLSNGATSVMPIGDTQTVHKAWKLAFDHITHSLEMGYYQGWDLNPAQIPIRYAASYTFFLQSLEQASIRLKNFIEKAAQATLVGDVFDDAATGQGLLNFFLRALNSGAITEAEIEQTGLSLAEVRTKSFVKIVKNRSQ
;
A
#
# COMPACT_ATOMS: atom_id res chain seq x y z
N LEU A 1 -0.86 -24.59 -2.21
CA LEU A 1 0.31 -25.49 -2.28
C LEU A 1 1.49 -24.99 -1.43
N ILE A 2 2.23 -23.93 -1.80
CA ILE A 2 3.39 -23.46 -0.99
C ILE A 2 2.98 -22.99 0.41
N TYR A 3 1.95 -22.13 0.52
CA TYR A 3 1.45 -21.63 1.81
C TYR A 3 1.02 -22.77 2.76
N GLN A 4 0.28 -23.74 2.24
CA GLN A 4 -0.18 -24.91 3.01
C GLN A 4 1.00 -25.78 3.45
N ALA A 5 1.96 -26.05 2.54
CA ALA A 5 3.15 -26.82 2.85
C ALA A 5 4.05 -26.14 3.90
N ALA A 6 3.99 -24.81 4.02
CA ALA A 6 4.71 -24.08 5.05
C ALA A 6 4.16 -24.32 6.47
N ASN A 7 2.95 -24.89 6.62
CA ASN A 7 2.34 -25.25 7.91
C ASN A 7 2.42 -24.11 8.95
N GLY A 8 1.92 -22.93 8.57
CA GLY A 8 1.90 -21.74 9.44
C GLY A 8 3.24 -21.01 9.61
N ARG A 9 4.33 -21.48 8.99
CA ARG A 9 5.66 -20.85 9.06
C ARG A 9 5.89 -19.74 8.03
N CYS A 10 5.12 -19.71 6.95
CA CYS A 10 5.24 -18.65 5.95
C CYS A 10 4.74 -17.32 6.54
N ARG A 11 5.66 -16.37 6.73
CA ARG A 11 5.36 -15.02 7.24
C ARG A 11 5.39 -13.96 6.16
N GLY A 12 6.20 -14.17 5.12
CA GLY A 12 6.32 -13.27 3.99
C GLY A 12 6.45 -14.04 2.67
N ALA A 13 5.98 -13.42 1.60
CA ALA A 13 6.22 -13.85 0.23
C ALA A 13 6.68 -12.63 -0.57
N HIS A 14 7.76 -12.80 -1.32
CA HIS A 14 8.43 -11.71 -2.03
C HIS A 14 8.43 -12.03 -3.52
N PHE A 15 8.15 -11.03 -4.35
CA PHE A 15 8.11 -11.19 -5.80
C PHE A 15 9.47 -10.94 -6.43
N GLY A 16 10.04 -11.97 -7.06
CA GLY A 16 11.29 -11.88 -7.81
C GLY A 16 11.05 -11.43 -9.25
N THR A 17 10.99 -10.12 -9.49
CA THR A 17 10.69 -9.51 -10.81
C THR A 17 11.53 -10.10 -11.95
N TYR A 18 12.86 -10.14 -11.78
CA TYR A 18 13.77 -10.50 -12.86
C TYR A 18 13.78 -12.01 -13.13
N ASP A 19 13.71 -12.83 -12.08
CA ASP A 19 13.56 -14.28 -12.24
C ASP A 19 12.23 -14.64 -12.90
N TYR A 20 11.14 -13.99 -12.48
CA TYR A 20 9.81 -14.21 -13.06
C TYR A 20 9.75 -13.80 -14.53
N THR A 21 10.23 -12.60 -14.86
CA THR A 21 10.21 -12.11 -16.26
C THR A 21 11.11 -12.95 -17.16
N ALA A 22 12.27 -13.40 -16.67
CA ALA A 22 13.12 -14.36 -17.37
C ALA A 22 12.41 -15.71 -17.61
N SER A 23 11.65 -16.22 -16.64
CA SER A 23 10.85 -17.46 -16.81
C SER A 23 9.70 -17.33 -17.81
N PHE A 24 9.37 -16.10 -18.22
CA PHE A 24 8.36 -15.76 -19.22
C PHE A 24 8.97 -15.37 -20.58
N ASP A 25 10.25 -15.70 -20.81
CA ASP A 25 11.01 -15.36 -22.02
C ASP A 25 11.07 -13.86 -22.35
N ILE A 26 10.85 -12.99 -21.36
CA ILE A 26 11.00 -11.55 -21.52
C ILE A 26 12.49 -11.24 -21.58
N THR A 27 12.92 -10.72 -22.73
CA THR A 27 14.34 -10.41 -22.98
C THR A 27 14.83 -9.29 -22.06
N ALA A 28 16.12 -9.28 -21.76
CA ALA A 28 16.72 -8.42 -20.75
C ALA A 28 16.39 -6.92 -20.90
N ALA A 29 16.27 -6.41 -22.14
CA ALA A 29 15.92 -5.02 -22.41
C ALA A 29 14.48 -4.63 -22.00
N HIS A 30 13.60 -5.63 -21.84
CA HIS A 30 12.20 -5.46 -21.45
C HIS A 30 11.89 -5.96 -20.04
N GLN A 31 12.89 -6.45 -19.29
CA GLN A 31 12.72 -6.82 -17.89
C GLN A 31 12.65 -5.56 -17.03
N VAL A 32 11.43 -5.09 -16.78
CA VAL A 32 11.12 -3.93 -15.95
C VAL A 32 10.13 -4.31 -14.85
N MET A 33 10.15 -3.55 -13.76
CA MET A 33 9.38 -3.89 -12.55
C MET A 33 7.87 -3.71 -12.75
N ASP A 34 7.49 -2.76 -13.58
CA ASP A 34 6.13 -2.42 -13.99
C ASP A 34 5.68 -3.13 -15.28
N HIS A 35 6.36 -4.21 -15.69
CA HIS A 35 5.95 -4.99 -16.85
C HIS A 35 4.54 -5.62 -16.60
N PRO A 36 3.61 -5.62 -17.56
CA PRO A 36 2.25 -6.15 -17.35
C PRO A 36 2.18 -7.61 -16.87
N ALA A 37 3.17 -8.43 -17.24
CA ALA A 37 3.31 -9.78 -16.72
C ALA A 37 3.56 -9.82 -15.20
N CYS A 38 4.34 -8.86 -14.67
CA CYS A 38 4.55 -8.67 -13.24
C CYS A 38 3.26 -8.26 -12.55
N ASP A 39 2.50 -7.33 -13.14
CA ASP A 39 1.21 -6.90 -12.59
C ASP A 39 0.23 -8.07 -12.43
N PHE A 40 0.11 -8.91 -13.45
CA PHE A 40 -0.69 -10.13 -13.38
C PHE A 40 -0.24 -11.05 -12.23
N ALA A 41 1.07 -11.31 -12.14
CA ALA A 41 1.62 -12.19 -11.11
C ALA A 41 1.40 -11.64 -9.69
N LEU A 42 1.59 -10.33 -9.52
CA LEU A 42 1.36 -9.63 -8.25
C LEU A 42 -0.13 -9.71 -7.85
N GLN A 43 -1.07 -9.52 -8.78
CA GLN A 43 -2.49 -9.70 -8.45
C GLN A 43 -2.83 -11.15 -8.07
N MET A 44 -2.27 -12.13 -8.78
CA MET A 44 -2.44 -13.55 -8.44
C MET A 44 -1.84 -13.88 -7.07
N MET A 45 -0.69 -13.29 -6.74
CA MET A 45 -0.06 -13.42 -5.44
C MET A 45 -0.93 -12.83 -4.33
N LYS A 46 -1.50 -11.64 -4.52
CA LYS A 46 -2.48 -11.05 -3.58
C LYS A 46 -3.68 -11.94 -3.35
N LEU A 47 -4.28 -12.45 -4.43
CA LEU A 47 -5.44 -13.34 -4.35
C LEU A 47 -5.09 -14.62 -3.58
N THR A 48 -3.93 -15.21 -3.87
CA THR A 48 -3.47 -16.46 -3.26
C THR A 48 -3.24 -16.32 -1.75
N PHE A 49 -2.72 -15.18 -1.31
CA PHE A 49 -2.41 -14.92 0.10
C PHE A 49 -3.46 -14.09 0.84
N ALA A 50 -4.58 -13.74 0.20
CA ALA A 50 -5.65 -12.97 0.81
C ALA A 50 -6.18 -13.66 2.09
N GLY A 51 -6.35 -12.90 3.16
CA GLY A 51 -6.85 -13.41 4.44
C GLY A 51 -5.87 -14.29 5.23
N THR A 52 -4.70 -14.65 4.68
CA THR A 52 -3.73 -15.53 5.35
C THR A 52 -2.85 -14.82 6.39
N GLY A 53 -2.80 -13.48 6.33
CA GLY A 53 -1.87 -12.67 7.12
C GLY A 53 -0.42 -12.71 6.65
N VAL A 54 -0.10 -13.41 5.56
CA VAL A 54 1.23 -13.40 4.94
C VAL A 54 1.52 -12.00 4.39
N TRP A 55 2.69 -11.49 4.73
CA TRP A 55 3.17 -10.20 4.26
C TRP A 55 3.69 -10.30 2.83
N LEU A 56 3.34 -9.35 1.97
CA LEU A 56 3.70 -9.38 0.56
C LEU A 56 4.66 -8.24 0.22
N SER A 57 5.69 -8.56 -0.55
CA SER A 57 6.69 -7.62 -1.03
C SER A 57 6.80 -7.69 -2.54
N ASN A 58 6.83 -6.53 -3.20
CA ASN A 58 7.18 -6.43 -4.60
C ASN A 58 8.72 -6.51 -4.78
N GLY A 59 9.20 -6.54 -6.02
CA GLY A 59 10.63 -6.60 -6.32
C GLY A 59 11.36 -5.26 -6.15
N ALA A 60 12.49 -5.15 -6.82
CA ALA A 60 13.35 -3.98 -6.87
C ALA A 60 13.46 -3.41 -8.28
N THR A 61 13.84 -2.13 -8.36
CA THR A 61 14.39 -1.55 -9.59
C THR A 61 15.86 -1.95 -9.73
N SER A 62 16.23 -2.69 -10.78
CA SER A 62 17.60 -3.15 -11.03
C SER A 62 18.57 -2.05 -11.46
N VAL A 63 18.05 -0.96 -12.04
CA VAL A 63 18.86 0.19 -12.43
C VAL A 63 19.32 0.94 -11.18
N MET A 64 20.59 0.76 -10.84
CA MET A 64 21.19 1.37 -9.65
C MET A 64 21.61 2.82 -9.93
N PRO A 65 21.37 3.75 -8.98
CA PRO A 65 21.79 5.14 -9.09
C PRO A 65 23.29 5.30 -8.78
N ILE A 66 24.15 4.82 -9.69
CA ILE A 66 25.62 4.89 -9.57
C ILE A 66 26.17 5.55 -10.83
N GLY A 67 26.90 6.67 -10.69
CA GLY A 67 27.49 7.38 -11.80
C GLY A 67 27.48 8.88 -11.61
N ASP A 68 27.46 9.61 -12.71
CA ASP A 68 27.28 11.07 -12.71
C ASP A 68 25.87 11.47 -12.26
N THR A 69 25.68 12.77 -11.99
CA THR A 69 24.40 13.33 -11.55
C THR A 69 23.24 12.98 -12.48
N GLN A 70 23.49 12.97 -13.80
CA GLN A 70 22.44 12.68 -14.77
C GLN A 70 21.99 11.21 -14.68
N THR A 71 22.94 10.28 -14.56
CA THR A 71 22.69 8.84 -14.39
C THR A 71 21.92 8.56 -13.11
N VAL A 72 22.37 9.17 -12.00
CA VAL A 72 21.71 9.07 -10.69
C VAL A 72 20.26 9.56 -10.77
N HIS A 73 20.02 10.75 -11.34
CA HIS A 73 18.68 11.31 -11.43
C HIS A 73 17.75 10.49 -12.33
N LYS A 74 18.26 9.93 -13.44
CA LYS A 74 17.48 9.02 -14.29
C LYS A 74 17.09 7.74 -13.54
N ALA A 75 18.02 7.12 -12.84
CA ALA A 75 17.76 5.93 -12.03
C ALA A 75 16.78 6.22 -10.89
N TRP A 76 16.89 7.38 -10.23
CA TRP A 76 15.93 7.82 -9.22
C TRP A 76 14.54 8.04 -9.81
N LYS A 77 14.42 8.72 -10.96
CA LYS A 77 13.10 8.90 -11.60
C LYS A 77 12.45 7.55 -11.89
N LEU A 78 13.19 6.59 -12.44
CA LEU A 78 12.68 5.24 -12.71
C LEU A 78 12.25 4.53 -11.42
N ALA A 79 13.07 4.56 -10.37
CA ALA A 79 12.74 3.94 -9.10
C ALA A 79 11.52 4.60 -8.44
N PHE A 80 11.38 5.92 -8.53
CA PHE A 80 10.20 6.65 -8.05
C PHE A 80 8.93 6.16 -8.75
N ASP A 81 8.97 6.02 -10.07
CA ASP A 81 7.83 5.57 -10.87
C ASP A 81 7.44 4.13 -10.53
N HIS A 82 8.41 3.20 -10.47
CA HIS A 82 8.15 1.82 -10.07
C HIS A 82 7.58 1.69 -8.65
N ILE A 83 8.08 2.49 -7.70
CA ILE A 83 7.59 2.46 -6.31
C ILE A 83 6.17 3.03 -6.26
N THR A 84 5.89 4.11 -6.99
CA THR A 84 4.55 4.71 -7.09
C THR A 84 3.56 3.72 -7.70
N HIS A 85 3.90 3.07 -8.82
CA HIS A 85 3.10 2.01 -9.43
C HIS A 85 2.81 0.86 -8.46
N SER A 86 3.83 0.42 -7.70
CA SER A 86 3.66 -0.58 -6.66
C SER A 86 2.68 -0.13 -5.56
N LEU A 87 2.74 1.12 -5.11
CA LEU A 87 1.84 1.69 -4.10
C LEU A 87 0.40 1.77 -4.60
N GLU A 88 0.19 2.20 -5.84
CA GLU A 88 -1.12 2.24 -6.52
C GLU A 88 -1.72 0.85 -6.65
N MET A 89 -0.89 -0.13 -6.98
CA MET A 89 -1.26 -1.54 -7.00
C MET A 89 -1.46 -2.13 -5.60
N GLY A 90 -1.30 -1.35 -4.54
CA GLY A 90 -1.49 -1.71 -3.13
C GLY A 90 -0.39 -2.61 -2.55
N TYR A 91 0.82 -2.56 -3.11
CA TYR A 91 2.03 -3.17 -2.59
C TYR A 91 2.90 -2.11 -1.91
N TYR A 92 2.82 -2.06 -0.59
CA TYR A 92 3.48 -1.04 0.22
C TYR A 92 4.92 -1.38 0.62
N GLN A 93 5.47 -2.45 0.06
CA GLN A 93 6.73 -3.06 0.45
C GLN A 93 7.46 -3.52 -0.80
N GLY A 94 8.78 -3.36 -0.82
CA GLY A 94 9.63 -3.74 -1.94
C GLY A 94 11.10 -3.70 -1.53
N TRP A 95 11.98 -3.97 -2.48
CA TRP A 95 13.41 -4.12 -2.22
C TRP A 95 14.20 -2.94 -2.78
N ASP A 96 15.30 -2.61 -2.12
CA ASP A 96 16.33 -1.70 -2.62
C ASP A 96 17.64 -2.47 -2.74
N LEU A 97 18.30 -2.35 -3.88
CA LEU A 97 19.57 -3.03 -4.18
C LEU A 97 20.78 -2.16 -3.82
N ASN A 98 20.56 -0.86 -3.64
CA ASN A 98 21.60 0.10 -3.31
C ASN A 98 21.10 1.12 -2.28
N PRO A 99 21.90 1.53 -1.27
CA PRO A 99 21.51 2.54 -0.28
C PRO A 99 21.04 3.87 -0.89
N ALA A 100 21.57 4.25 -2.06
CA ALA A 100 21.14 5.47 -2.75
C ALA A 100 19.72 5.36 -3.35
N GLN A 101 19.04 4.20 -3.27
CA GLN A 101 17.61 4.06 -3.58
C GLN A 101 16.70 4.34 -2.36
N ILE A 102 17.23 4.35 -1.14
CA ILE A 102 16.44 4.60 0.07
C ILE A 102 15.79 6.01 0.06
N PRO A 103 16.52 7.10 -0.31
CA PRO A 103 15.91 8.43 -0.35
C PRO A 103 14.72 8.51 -1.31
N ILE A 104 14.81 7.83 -2.46
CA ILE A 104 13.73 7.88 -3.45
C ILE A 104 12.53 7.00 -3.06
N ARG A 105 12.76 5.90 -2.33
CA ARG A 105 11.65 5.14 -1.71
C ARG A 105 10.90 5.98 -0.69
N TYR A 106 11.62 6.72 0.15
CA TYR A 106 11.01 7.64 1.11
C TYR A 106 10.20 8.72 0.36
N ALA A 107 10.81 9.37 -0.64
CA ALA A 107 10.14 10.38 -1.44
C ALA A 107 8.85 9.85 -2.09
N ALA A 108 8.90 8.72 -2.79
CA ALA A 108 7.73 8.12 -3.43
C ALA A 108 6.63 7.76 -2.42
N SER A 109 6.99 7.12 -1.29
CA SER A 109 6.01 6.76 -0.26
C SER A 109 5.36 7.99 0.38
N TYR A 110 6.13 9.04 0.67
CA TYR A 110 5.60 10.24 1.30
C TYR A 110 4.75 11.04 0.31
N THR A 111 5.24 11.25 -0.91
CA THR A 111 4.47 11.91 -1.97
C THR A 111 3.14 11.20 -2.19
N PHE A 112 3.13 9.85 -2.26
CA PHE A 112 1.91 9.07 -2.47
C PHE A 112 0.80 9.37 -1.45
N PHE A 113 1.14 9.46 -0.16
CA PHE A 113 0.15 9.74 0.88
C PHE A 113 -0.14 11.24 1.03
N LEU A 114 0.89 12.08 1.04
CA LEU A 114 0.73 13.52 1.27
C LEU A 114 -0.09 14.20 0.17
N GLN A 115 0.08 13.80 -1.09
CA GLN A 115 -0.67 14.40 -2.21
C GLN A 115 -2.19 14.16 -2.14
N SER A 116 -2.63 13.11 -1.43
CA SER A 116 -4.05 12.75 -1.30
C SER A 116 -4.61 13.03 0.09
N LEU A 117 -3.78 13.47 1.04
CA LEU A 117 -4.16 13.61 2.46
C LEU A 117 -5.37 14.52 2.65
N GLU A 118 -5.34 15.74 2.09
CA GLU A 118 -6.43 16.72 2.28
C GLU A 118 -7.78 16.16 1.81
N GLN A 119 -7.83 15.64 0.59
CA GLN A 119 -9.06 15.07 0.03
C GLN A 119 -9.51 13.81 0.78
N ALA A 120 -8.57 12.94 1.16
CA ALA A 120 -8.88 11.74 1.95
C ALA A 120 -9.44 12.11 3.33
N SER A 121 -8.92 13.15 3.97
CA SER A 121 -9.36 13.62 5.29
C SER A 121 -10.78 14.16 5.24
N ILE A 122 -11.08 15.01 4.26
CA ILE A 122 -12.43 15.53 4.04
C ILE A 122 -13.41 14.38 3.78
N ARG A 123 -13.04 13.43 2.91
CA ARG A 123 -13.88 12.28 2.59
C ARG A 123 -14.16 11.42 3.82
N LEU A 124 -13.14 11.06 4.59
CA LEU A 124 -13.31 10.23 5.79
C LEU A 124 -14.15 10.93 6.86
N LYS A 125 -13.92 12.22 7.10
CA LYS A 125 -14.71 13.01 8.04
C LYS A 125 -16.19 13.02 7.69
N ASN A 126 -16.52 13.41 6.45
CA ASN A 126 -17.91 13.43 5.96
C ASN A 126 -18.55 12.04 6.06
N PHE A 127 -17.76 11.00 5.84
CA PHE A 127 -18.22 9.63 5.88
C PHE A 127 -18.59 9.17 7.30
N ILE A 128 -17.77 9.52 8.28
CA ILE A 128 -18.02 9.23 9.70
C ILE A 128 -19.24 10.00 10.20
N GLU A 129 -19.37 11.28 9.85
CA GLU A 129 -20.52 12.11 10.23
C GLU A 129 -21.83 11.52 9.69
N LYS A 130 -21.84 11.08 8.43
CA LYS A 130 -22.99 10.38 7.83
C LYS A 130 -23.30 9.05 8.50
N ALA A 131 -22.28 8.24 8.82
CA ALA A 131 -22.47 6.95 9.48
C ALA A 131 -23.11 7.11 10.87
N ALA A 132 -22.70 8.14 11.63
CA ALA A 132 -23.32 8.48 12.91
C ALA A 132 -24.80 8.85 12.77
N GLN A 133 -25.16 9.64 11.75
CA GLN A 133 -26.55 10.01 11.47
C GLN A 133 -27.42 8.83 11.05
N ALA A 134 -26.94 7.98 10.13
CA ALA A 134 -27.69 6.82 9.64
C ALA A 134 -28.01 5.83 10.77
N THR A 135 -27.09 5.65 11.71
CA THR A 135 -27.31 4.75 12.85
C THR A 135 -28.43 5.26 13.78
N LEU A 136 -28.62 6.58 13.91
CA LEU A 136 -29.73 7.16 14.68
C LEU A 136 -31.10 6.86 14.06
N VAL A 137 -31.15 6.59 12.75
CA VAL A 137 -32.37 6.31 11.99
C VAL A 137 -32.62 4.80 11.83
N GLY A 138 -31.70 3.95 12.29
CA GLY A 138 -31.85 2.49 12.31
C GLY A 138 -31.61 1.80 10.96
N ASP A 139 -31.10 2.51 9.96
CA ASP A 139 -30.76 1.94 8.66
C ASP A 139 -29.36 1.29 8.67
N VAL A 140 -29.26 0.09 8.09
CA VAL A 140 -28.01 -0.65 7.93
C VAL A 140 -27.09 0.11 6.97
N PHE A 141 -25.91 0.49 7.46
CA PHE A 141 -24.94 1.26 6.70
C PHE A 141 -24.31 0.44 5.55
N ASP A 142 -24.81 0.67 4.33
CA ASP A 142 -24.45 -0.06 3.09
C ASP A 142 -22.99 0.15 2.62
N ASP A 143 -22.30 1.19 3.14
CA ASP A 143 -21.02 1.64 2.56
C ASP A 143 -19.77 1.28 3.41
N ALA A 144 -19.85 0.22 4.21
CA ALA A 144 -18.75 -0.23 5.07
C ALA A 144 -17.43 -0.51 4.29
N ALA A 145 -17.53 -0.96 3.04
CA ALA A 145 -16.38 -1.22 2.18
C ALA A 145 -15.61 0.07 1.83
N THR A 146 -16.31 1.15 1.44
CA THR A 146 -15.67 2.45 1.18
C THR A 146 -15.07 3.03 2.45
N GLY A 147 -15.77 2.93 3.58
CA GLY A 147 -15.23 3.34 4.88
C GLY A 147 -13.95 2.60 5.25
N GLN A 148 -13.91 1.29 5.01
CA GLN A 148 -12.69 0.50 5.23
C GLN A 148 -11.56 0.91 4.28
N GLY A 149 -11.86 1.23 3.01
CA GLY A 149 -10.88 1.75 2.05
C GLY A 149 -10.25 3.06 2.51
N LEU A 150 -11.08 4.01 2.96
CA LEU A 150 -10.62 5.29 3.53
C LEU A 150 -9.79 5.05 4.79
N LEU A 151 -10.24 4.21 5.71
CA LEU A 151 -9.48 3.87 6.93
C LEU A 151 -8.12 3.21 6.59
N ASN A 152 -8.08 2.34 5.59
CA ASN A 152 -6.86 1.67 5.16
C ASN A 152 -5.81 2.68 4.66
N PHE A 153 -6.22 3.75 3.97
CA PHE A 153 -5.31 4.83 3.56
C PHE A 153 -4.58 5.42 4.77
N PHE A 154 -5.31 5.86 5.81
CA PHE A 154 -4.72 6.46 7.00
C PHE A 154 -3.87 5.48 7.81
N LEU A 155 -4.30 4.22 7.91
CA LEU A 155 -3.49 3.17 8.53
C LEU A 155 -2.14 2.99 7.82
N ARG A 156 -2.12 3.03 6.49
CA ARG A 156 -0.88 2.86 5.72
C ARG A 156 -0.01 4.10 5.81
N ALA A 157 -0.59 5.29 5.69
CA ALA A 157 0.12 6.56 5.80
C ALA A 157 0.77 6.76 7.18
N LEU A 158 0.07 6.41 8.27
CA LEU A 158 0.63 6.47 9.62
C LEU A 158 1.76 5.45 9.81
N ASN A 159 1.57 4.22 9.36
CA ASN A 159 2.59 3.17 9.48
C ASN A 159 3.85 3.47 8.67
N SER A 160 3.76 4.24 7.57
CA SER A 160 4.92 4.70 6.82
C SER A 160 5.59 5.94 7.42
N GLY A 161 4.97 6.56 8.45
CA GLY A 161 5.41 7.85 9.01
C GLY A 161 5.10 9.05 8.13
N ALA A 162 4.33 8.87 7.04
CA ALA A 162 4.02 9.94 6.09
C ALA A 162 3.08 11.00 6.69
N ILE A 163 2.28 10.60 7.67
CA ILE A 163 1.40 11.49 8.44
C ILE A 163 1.55 11.23 9.93
N THR A 164 1.11 12.18 10.72
CA THR A 164 1.09 12.21 12.18
C THR A 164 -0.26 11.76 12.73
N GLU A 165 -0.29 11.47 14.04
CA GLU A 165 -1.53 11.19 14.75
C GLU A 165 -2.50 12.39 14.72
N ALA A 166 -1.98 13.61 14.84
CA ALA A 166 -2.77 14.84 14.81
C ALA A 166 -3.49 15.07 13.46
N GLU A 167 -2.87 14.68 12.35
CA GLU A 167 -3.51 14.74 11.02
C GLU A 167 -4.66 13.74 10.89
N ILE A 168 -4.60 12.60 11.58
CA ILE A 168 -5.72 11.65 11.62
C ILE A 168 -6.87 12.20 12.48
N GLU A 169 -6.57 12.84 13.60
CA GLU A 169 -7.59 13.41 14.49
C GLU A 169 -8.46 14.46 13.77
N GLN A 170 -7.92 15.16 12.77
CA GLN A 170 -8.68 16.08 11.92
C GLN A 170 -9.81 15.39 11.12
N THR A 171 -9.73 14.08 10.92
CA THR A 171 -10.79 13.28 10.28
C THR A 171 -11.96 12.98 11.21
N GLY A 172 -11.84 13.31 12.51
CA GLY A 172 -12.83 12.97 13.53
C GLY A 172 -12.70 11.56 14.10
N LEU A 173 -11.64 10.82 13.73
CA LEU A 173 -11.26 9.57 14.38
C LEU A 173 -10.23 9.79 15.48
N SER A 174 -10.41 9.12 16.60
CA SER A 174 -9.37 8.97 17.61
C SER A 174 -8.36 7.89 17.22
N LEU A 175 -7.16 7.96 17.78
CA LEU A 175 -6.13 6.94 17.60
C LEU A 175 -6.59 5.54 18.04
N ALA A 176 -7.39 5.47 19.12
CA ALA A 176 -7.94 4.22 19.64
C ALA A 176 -8.86 3.54 18.62
N GLU A 177 -9.67 4.33 17.92
CA GLU A 177 -10.57 3.84 16.87
C GLU A 177 -9.79 3.35 15.65
N VAL A 178 -8.80 4.12 15.21
CA VAL A 178 -7.94 3.74 14.08
C VAL A 178 -7.25 2.41 14.35
N ARG A 179 -6.76 2.20 15.58
CA ARG A 179 -6.10 0.95 16.00
C ARG A 179 -7.00 -0.28 15.96
N THR A 180 -8.33 -0.14 15.93
CA THR A 180 -9.25 -1.28 15.72
C THR A 180 -9.12 -1.89 14.32
N LYS A 181 -8.58 -1.14 13.36
CA LYS A 181 -8.39 -1.50 11.94
C LYS A 181 -9.67 -1.90 11.21
N SER A 182 -10.84 -1.63 11.80
CA SER A 182 -12.12 -2.07 11.26
C SER A 182 -13.15 -0.95 11.35
N PHE A 183 -13.52 -0.42 10.18
CA PHE A 183 -14.50 0.66 10.11
C PHE A 183 -15.85 0.27 10.73
N VAL A 184 -16.30 -0.96 10.49
CA VAL A 184 -17.53 -1.51 11.09
C VAL A 184 -17.49 -1.51 12.62
N LYS A 185 -16.34 -1.85 13.23
CA LYS A 185 -16.18 -1.79 14.69
C LYS A 185 -16.21 -0.36 15.20
N ILE A 186 -15.60 0.59 14.48
CA ILE A 186 -15.63 2.01 14.84
C ILE A 186 -17.07 2.51 14.87
N VAL A 187 -17.84 2.28 13.81
CA VAL A 187 -19.25 2.71 13.74
C VAL A 187 -20.06 2.05 14.86
N LYS A 188 -19.98 0.73 15.02
CA LYS A 188 -20.73 0.01 16.06
C LYS A 188 -20.45 0.53 17.47
N ASN A 189 -19.20 0.88 17.78
CA ASN A 189 -18.83 1.39 19.10
C ASN A 189 -19.33 2.83 19.35
N ARG A 190 -19.60 3.62 18.30
CA ARG A 190 -20.19 4.96 18.42
C ARG A 190 -21.71 4.95 18.55
N SER A 191 -22.32 3.83 18.18
CA SER A 191 -23.78 3.62 18.21
C SER A 191 -24.30 3.09 19.55
N GLN A 192 -23.39 2.76 20.48
CA GLN A 192 -23.69 2.33 21.84
C GLN A 192 -23.62 3.53 22.79
#